data_AF-A0A1X7T2C7-F1
#
_entry.id   AF-A0A1X7T2C7-F1
#
_cell.length_a   1.000
_cell.length_b   1.000
_cell.length_c   1.000
_cell.angle_alpha   90.00
_cell.angle_beta   90.00
_cell.angle_gamma   90.00
#
_symmetry.space_group_name_H-M   'P 1'
#
loop_
_entity.id
_entity.type
_entity.pdbx_description
1 polymer ?
#
loop_
_entity_poly.entity_id
_entity_poly.type
_entity_poly.pdbx_seq_one_letter_code
_entity_poly.pdbx_strand_id
1 'polypeptide(L)'
;MASKNYQPVERDRHSTVKVGNYLYMWGGVGYEVDYNVMEVYHLPTGAWDQKPTTGTPPPDNFAYSTVAIGKDIYYFCGLGGGDYQNSLHCFNVDSFKWKELSPSSDCDPMKKGYCGMISVHFDSEHYL
;
A
#
# COMPACT_ATOMS: atom_id res chain seq x y z
N MET A 1 21.10 21.40 -0.19
CA MET A 1 21.01 21.04 -1.62
C MET A 1 19.63 20.43 -1.81
N ALA A 2 18.74 21.09 -2.56
CA ALA A 2 17.43 20.50 -2.88
C ALA A 2 17.69 19.21 -3.67
N SER A 3 17.18 18.07 -3.20
CA SER A 3 17.36 16.82 -3.93
C SER A 3 16.70 16.94 -5.30
N LYS A 4 17.34 16.31 -6.29
CA LYS A 4 16.83 16.13 -7.64
C LYS A 4 15.34 15.74 -7.57
N ASN A 5 14.53 16.28 -8.49
CA ASN A 5 13.15 15.86 -8.74
C ASN A 5 13.12 14.33 -8.88
N TYR A 6 12.82 13.63 -7.79
CA TYR A 6 12.80 12.17 -7.77
C TYR A 6 11.72 11.67 -8.74
N GLN A 7 11.94 10.48 -9.31
CA GLN A 7 10.95 9.78 -10.14
C GLN A 7 10.97 8.29 -9.78
N PRO A 8 9.81 7.65 -9.58
CA PRO A 8 9.74 6.22 -9.34
C PRO A 8 10.35 5.41 -10.47
N VAL A 9 11.05 4.33 -10.10
CA VAL A 9 11.51 3.33 -11.06
C VAL A 9 10.34 2.68 -11.80
N GLU A 10 10.59 2.26 -13.04
CA GLU A 10 9.63 1.52 -13.86
C GLU A 10 9.20 0.23 -13.16
N ARG A 11 7.87 0.03 -13.03
CA ARG A 11 7.27 -1.15 -12.38
C ARG A 11 5.85 -1.40 -12.87
N ASP A 12 5.39 -2.65 -12.84
CA ASP A 12 4.00 -3.04 -13.08
C ASP A 12 3.28 -3.41 -11.77
N ARG A 13 1.94 -3.52 -11.80
CA ARG A 13 1.11 -4.07 -10.70
C ARG A 13 1.28 -3.44 -9.31
N HIS A 14 1.81 -2.22 -9.25
CA HIS A 14 1.85 -1.42 -8.03
C HIS A 14 0.44 -1.01 -7.61
N SER A 15 0.27 -0.70 -6.33
CA SER A 15 -0.96 -0.08 -5.85
C SER A 15 -0.73 1.42 -5.62
N THR A 16 -1.75 2.22 -5.95
CA THR A 16 -1.79 3.65 -5.62
C THR A 16 -3.06 4.01 -4.87
N VAL A 17 -2.93 4.74 -3.77
CA VAL A 17 -4.07 5.23 -2.98
C VAL A 17 -3.93 6.72 -2.70
N LYS A 18 -5.04 7.47 -2.85
CA LYS A 18 -5.09 8.89 -2.54
C LYS A 18 -5.44 9.11 -1.06
N VAL A 19 -4.66 9.94 -0.37
CA VAL A 19 -5.00 10.49 0.96
C VAL A 19 -4.70 11.99 0.97
N GLY A 20 -5.73 12.82 1.21
CA GLY A 20 -5.60 14.27 1.15
C GLY A 20 -5.09 14.77 -0.22
N ASN A 21 -3.97 15.50 -0.22
CA ASN A 21 -3.33 16.04 -1.42
C ASN A 21 -2.21 15.15 -1.98
N TYR A 22 -2.10 13.90 -1.52
CA TYR A 22 -1.03 12.99 -1.90
C TYR A 22 -1.57 11.69 -2.50
N LEU A 23 -0.83 11.13 -3.46
CA LEU A 23 -0.93 9.72 -3.83
C LEU A 23 0.22 8.97 -3.17
N TYR A 24 -0.11 7.82 -2.59
CA TYR A 24 0.84 6.89 -1.99
C TYR A 24 0.92 5.67 -2.88
N MET A 25 2.13 5.30 -3.29
CA MET A 25 2.38 4.16 -4.16
C MET A 25 3.27 3.14 -3.45
N TRP A 26 2.80 1.89 -3.42
CA TRP A 26 3.48 0.78 -2.78
C TRP A 26 3.47 -0.47 -3.67
N GLY A 27 4.54 -1.26 -3.52
CA GLY A 27 4.72 -2.51 -4.24
C GLY A 27 4.89 -2.33 -5.75
N GLY A 28 4.41 -3.33 -6.46
CA GLY A 28 4.64 -3.55 -7.89
C GLY A 28 5.92 -4.33 -8.15
N VAL A 29 6.06 -4.86 -9.37
CA VAL A 29 7.25 -5.61 -9.79
C VAL A 29 8.02 -4.78 -10.82
N GLY A 30 9.31 -4.60 -10.56
CA GLY A 30 10.20 -3.84 -11.43
C GLY A 30 11.65 -4.05 -11.02
N TYR A 31 12.57 -3.62 -11.87
CA TYR A 31 13.99 -3.62 -11.53
C TYR A 31 14.26 -2.53 -10.47
N GLU A 32 15.02 -2.86 -9.43
CA GLU A 32 15.42 -1.92 -8.37
C GLU A 32 14.27 -1.25 -7.60
N VAL A 33 13.10 -1.89 -7.53
CA VAL A 33 12.03 -1.44 -6.62
C VAL A 33 12.51 -1.57 -5.17
N ASP A 34 12.59 -0.45 -4.45
CA ASP A 34 12.88 -0.43 -3.01
C ASP A 34 11.59 -0.57 -2.20
N TYR A 35 11.42 -1.71 -1.54
CA TYR A 35 10.28 -2.02 -0.68
C TYR A 35 10.47 -1.56 0.77
N ASN A 36 11.44 -0.69 1.05
CA ASN A 36 11.61 -0.04 2.35
C ASN A 36 11.08 1.40 2.37
N VAL A 37 10.69 1.94 1.20
CA VAL A 37 10.21 3.32 1.05
C VAL A 37 8.79 3.36 0.48
N MET A 38 8.02 4.33 0.96
CA MET A 38 6.75 4.72 0.38
C MET A 38 7.02 5.81 -0.65
N GLU A 39 6.54 5.58 -1.87
CA GLU A 39 6.57 6.59 -2.93
C GLU A 39 5.38 7.52 -2.78
N VAL A 40 5.64 8.83 -2.67
CA VAL A 40 4.60 9.83 -2.41
C VAL A 40 4.60 10.88 -3.49
N TYR A 41 3.45 11.08 -4.13
CA TYR A 41 3.23 12.12 -5.12
C TYR A 41 2.38 13.24 -4.55
N HIS A 42 2.90 14.46 -4.54
CA HIS A 42 2.14 15.64 -4.16
C HIS A 42 1.33 16.17 -5.35
N LEU A 43 0.00 15.98 -5.30
CA LEU A 43 -0.91 16.31 -6.41
C LEU A 43 -0.83 17.78 -6.86
N PRO A 44 -0.80 18.79 -5.97
CA PRO A 44 -0.77 20.19 -6.39
C PRO A 44 0.52 20.60 -7.13
N THR A 45 1.67 20.05 -6.75
CA THR A 45 2.97 20.44 -7.36
C THR A 45 3.45 19.47 -8.42
N GLY A 46 2.83 18.29 -8.50
CA GLY A 46 3.23 17.21 -9.40
C GLY A 46 4.60 16.62 -9.10
N ALA A 47 5.03 16.65 -7.84
CA ALA A 47 6.36 16.22 -7.42
C ALA A 47 6.31 14.87 -6.68
N TRP A 48 7.25 13.98 -7.00
CA TRP A 48 7.46 12.73 -6.27
C TRP A 48 8.52 12.89 -5.19
N ASP A 49 8.39 12.10 -4.13
CA ASP A 49 9.32 11.98 -3.02
C ASP A 49 9.30 10.55 -2.46
N GLN A 50 10.40 10.15 -1.82
CA GLN A 50 10.54 8.86 -1.15
C GLN A 50 10.53 9.05 0.36
N LYS A 51 9.72 8.26 1.05
CA LYS A 51 9.62 8.30 2.52
C LYS A 51 9.97 6.92 3.09
N PRO A 52 11.06 6.79 3.86
CA PRO A 52 11.35 5.55 4.56
C PRO A 52 10.18 5.09 5.41
N THR A 53 9.93 3.79 5.42
CA THR A 53 8.87 3.18 6.22
C THR A 53 9.45 2.30 7.31
N THR A 54 8.65 2.04 8.34
CA THR A 54 9.01 1.16 9.46
C THR A 54 7.86 0.23 9.80
N GLY A 55 8.12 -0.81 10.61
CA GLY A 55 7.10 -1.77 11.03
C GLY A 55 7.05 -3.01 10.13
N THR A 56 5.85 -3.59 9.97
CA THR A 56 5.64 -4.85 9.25
C THR A 56 4.83 -4.63 7.97
N PRO A 57 5.48 -4.31 6.84
CA PRO A 57 4.80 -4.20 5.55
C PRO A 57 4.24 -5.56 5.10
N PRO A 58 3.32 -5.57 4.11
CA PRO A 58 2.90 -6.80 3.45
C PRO A 58 4.10 -7.61 2.94
N PRO A 59 4.10 -8.94 3.10
CA PRO A 59 5.18 -9.80 2.60
C PRO A 59 5.16 -9.96 1.08
N ASP A 60 4.01 -9.70 0.47
CA ASP A 60 3.84 -9.78 -0.98
C ASP A 60 4.42 -8.57 -1.68
N ASN A 61 4.52 -8.62 -3.00
CA ASN A 61 5.06 -7.51 -3.80
C ASN A 61 3.97 -6.81 -4.65
N PHE A 62 2.83 -7.44 -4.91
CA PHE A 62 1.78 -6.91 -5.80
C PHE A 62 0.43 -7.62 -5.60
N ALA A 63 -0.56 -7.26 -6.42
CA ALA A 63 -1.92 -7.84 -6.44
C ALA A 63 -2.79 -7.56 -5.22
N TYR A 64 -2.42 -6.56 -4.40
CA TYR A 64 -3.22 -6.11 -3.26
C TYR A 64 -4.53 -5.46 -3.71
N SER A 65 -5.57 -5.65 -2.91
CA SER A 65 -6.66 -4.68 -2.78
C SER A 65 -6.25 -3.59 -1.81
N THR A 66 -6.57 -2.33 -2.13
CA THR A 66 -6.18 -1.21 -1.26
C THR A 66 -7.26 -0.15 -1.14
N VAL A 67 -7.40 0.42 0.06
CA VAL A 67 -8.31 1.53 0.32
C VAL A 67 -7.81 2.39 1.47
N ALA A 68 -8.13 3.68 1.45
CA ALA A 68 -7.84 4.60 2.55
C ALA A 68 -9.10 4.87 3.38
N ILE A 69 -8.93 4.84 4.70
CA ILE A 69 -9.91 5.33 5.67
C ILE A 69 -9.19 6.35 6.57
N GLY A 70 -9.62 7.61 6.49
CA GLY A 70 -8.95 8.70 7.18
C GLY A 70 -7.49 8.83 6.75
N LYS A 71 -6.57 8.53 7.66
CA LYS A 71 -5.11 8.59 7.46
C LYS A 71 -4.44 7.22 7.33
N ASP A 72 -5.24 6.16 7.36
CA ASP A 72 -4.77 4.79 7.31
C ASP A 72 -5.11 4.18 5.95
N ILE A 73 -4.11 3.58 5.32
CA ILE A 73 -4.25 2.83 4.07
C ILE A 73 -4.21 1.35 4.40
N TYR A 74 -5.26 0.63 4.01
CA TYR A 74 -5.39 -0.80 4.21
C TYR A 74 -4.98 -1.53 2.94
N TYR A 75 -4.17 -2.57 3.11
CA TYR A 75 -3.71 -3.47 2.07
C TYR A 75 -4.19 -4.87 2.44
N PHE A 76 -5.04 -5.45 1.58
CA PHE A 76 -5.61 -6.77 1.76
C PHE A 76 -5.25 -7.67 0.59
N CYS A 77 -5.01 -8.95 0.89
CA CYS A 77 -4.55 -9.94 -0.06
C CYS A 77 -3.21 -9.59 -0.72
N GLY A 78 -2.73 -10.45 -1.62
CA GLY A 78 -1.53 -10.18 -2.40
C GLY A 78 -0.97 -11.44 -3.04
N LEU A 79 0.08 -11.28 -3.83
CA LEU A 79 0.87 -12.38 -4.39
C LEU A 79 2.36 -12.12 -4.14
N GLY A 80 2.99 -13.05 -3.42
CA GLY A 80 4.39 -12.97 -3.00
C GLY A 80 4.96 -14.34 -2.72
N GLY A 81 6.25 -14.53 -3.01
CA GLY A 81 6.92 -15.82 -2.78
C GLY A 81 6.33 -17.02 -3.55
N GLY A 82 5.45 -16.77 -4.53
CA GLY A 82 4.76 -17.80 -5.29
C GLY A 82 3.40 -18.25 -4.74
N ASP A 83 2.90 -17.63 -3.66
CA ASP A 83 1.59 -17.95 -3.08
C ASP A 83 0.74 -16.70 -2.85
N TYR A 84 -0.58 -16.87 -2.91
CA TYR A 84 -1.53 -15.81 -2.57
C TYR A 84 -1.63 -15.66 -1.06
N GLN A 85 -1.90 -14.45 -0.58
CA GLN A 85 -2.14 -14.19 0.84
C GLN A 85 -3.54 -13.64 1.06
N ASN A 86 -4.05 -13.81 2.28
CA ASN A 86 -5.22 -13.10 2.80
C ASN A 86 -4.83 -12.23 4.01
N SER A 87 -3.57 -11.81 4.10
CA SER A 87 -3.15 -10.92 5.17
C SER A 87 -3.77 -9.53 5.00
N LEU A 88 -3.99 -8.86 6.13
CA LEU A 88 -4.45 -7.47 6.20
C LEU A 88 -3.37 -6.65 6.90
N HIS A 89 -2.85 -5.66 6.19
CA HIS A 89 -1.90 -4.69 6.71
C HIS A 89 -2.48 -3.28 6.65
N CYS A 90 -2.01 -2.44 7.56
CA CYS A 90 -2.38 -1.03 7.63
C CYS A 90 -1.11 -0.17 7.62
N PHE A 91 -1.15 0.91 6.85
CA PHE A 91 -0.12 1.92 6.76
C PHE A 91 -0.67 3.28 7.17
N ASN A 92 -0.06 3.90 8.18
CA ASN A 92 -0.45 5.23 8.62
C ASN A 92 0.39 6.32 7.93
N VAL A 93 -0.27 7.26 7.26
CA VAL A 93 0.43 8.25 6.41
C VAL A 93 1.11 9.39 7.17
N ASP A 94 0.80 9.60 8.45
CA ASP A 94 1.49 10.61 9.28
C ASP A 94 2.80 10.04 9.83
N SER A 95 2.76 8.79 10.31
CA SER A 95 3.89 8.14 10.97
C SER A 95 4.79 7.32 10.03
N PHE A 96 4.35 7.08 8.80
CA PHE A 96 5.03 6.21 7.82
C PHE A 96 5.32 4.80 8.40
N LYS A 97 4.38 4.30 9.20
CA LYS A 97 4.51 3.04 9.92
C LYS A 97 3.48 2.03 9.44
N TRP A 98 3.97 0.82 9.20
CA TRP A 98 3.19 -0.37 8.91
C TRP A 98 2.79 -1.11 10.18
N LYS A 99 1.61 -1.71 10.14
CA LYS A 99 1.11 -2.65 11.12
C LYS A 99 0.44 -3.82 10.40
N GLU A 100 0.85 -5.05 10.72
CA GLU A 100 0.08 -6.23 10.39
C GLU A 100 -1.14 -6.29 11.33
N LEU A 101 -2.35 -6.32 10.75
CA LEU A 101 -3.59 -6.42 11.50
C LEU A 101 -4.06 -7.87 11.61
N SER A 102 -3.95 -8.62 10.52
CA SER A 102 -4.29 -10.04 10.46
C SER A 102 -3.29 -10.77 9.57
N PRO A 103 -2.58 -11.80 10.06
CA PRO A 103 -1.74 -12.64 9.21
C PRO A 103 -2.61 -13.53 8.32
N SER A 104 -2.05 -14.01 7.20
CA SER A 104 -2.70 -15.09 6.44
C SER A 104 -2.50 -16.42 7.16
N SER A 105 -3.54 -17.26 7.17
CA SER A 105 -3.52 -18.60 7.74
C SER A 105 -4.00 -19.66 6.74
N ASP A 106 -3.56 -20.90 6.89
CA ASP A 106 -4.04 -22.02 6.06
C ASP A 106 -5.49 -22.41 6.38
N CYS A 107 -6.04 -21.89 7.48
CA CYS A 107 -7.45 -22.04 7.85
C CYS A 107 -8.34 -20.94 7.25
N ASP A 108 -7.76 -19.98 6.52
CA ASP A 108 -8.51 -18.91 5.87
C ASP A 108 -9.36 -19.47 4.71
N PRO A 109 -10.40 -18.74 4.28
CA PRO A 109 -11.00 -18.95 2.97
C PRO A 109 -9.93 -18.97 1.88
N MET A 110 -10.22 -19.57 0.72
CA MET A 110 -9.29 -19.62 -0.41
C MET A 110 -8.56 -18.28 -0.62
N LYS A 111 -7.23 -18.33 -0.62
CA LYS A 111 -6.34 -17.18 -0.82
C LYS A 111 -6.62 -16.53 -2.18
N LYS A 112 -6.63 -15.20 -2.23
CA LYS A 112 -7.00 -14.42 -3.44
C LYS A 112 -5.97 -13.33 -3.71
N GLY A 113 -5.99 -12.82 -4.94
CA GLY A 113 -5.27 -11.62 -5.37
C GLY A 113 -6.06 -10.93 -6.48
N TYR A 114 -5.69 -9.69 -6.81
CA TYR A 114 -6.40 -8.87 -7.82
C TYR A 114 -7.90 -8.66 -7.51
N CYS A 115 -8.26 -8.73 -6.23
CA CYS A 115 -9.60 -8.36 -5.77
C CYS A 115 -9.80 -6.84 -5.81
N GLY A 116 -11.05 -6.40 -5.66
CA GLY A 116 -11.39 -5.00 -5.37
C GLY A 116 -11.80 -4.86 -3.91
N MET A 117 -11.46 -3.72 -3.31
CA MET A 117 -11.91 -3.33 -1.97
C MET A 117 -12.47 -1.91 -2.05
N ILE A 118 -13.61 -1.69 -1.42
CA ILE A 118 -14.27 -0.38 -1.34
C ILE A 118 -14.56 -0.10 0.12
N SER A 119 -14.29 1.11 0.59
CA SER A 119 -14.77 1.54 1.91
C SER A 119 -16.08 2.28 1.73
N VAL A 120 -17.06 1.97 2.57
CA VAL A 120 -18.31 2.74 2.66
C VAL A 120 -18.41 3.41 4.02
N HIS A 121 -18.90 4.64 4.05
CA HIS A 121 -19.08 5.41 5.27
C HIS A 121 -20.58 5.59 5.53
N PHE A 122 -21.06 4.98 6.61
CA PHE A 122 -22.46 5.08 7.07
C PHE A 122 -22.46 5.38 8.57
N ASP A 123 -23.33 6.30 9.01
CA ASP A 123 -23.58 6.59 10.43
C ASP A 123 -22.31 6.77 11.29
N SER A 124 -21.35 7.57 10.81
CA SER A 124 -20.05 7.85 11.44
C SER A 124 -19.07 6.68 11.59
N GLU A 125 -19.38 5.52 10.99
CA GLU A 125 -18.53 4.34 10.96
C GLU A 125 -18.06 4.04 9.52
N HIS A 126 -16.84 3.49 9.42
CA HIS A 126 -16.25 3.05 8.15
C HIS A 126 -16.25 1.52 8.08
N TYR A 127 -16.78 0.98 6.98
CA TYR A 127 -16.82 -0.46 6.71
C TYR A 127 -15.92 -0.80 5.51
N LEU A 128 -15.15 -1.87 5.65
CA LEU A 128 -14.24 -2.47 4.65
C LEU A 128 -14.88 -3.70 3.99
#